data_AF-K1UB29-F1
#
_entry.id   AF-K1UB29-F1
#
_cell.length_a   1.000
_cell.length_b   1.000
_cell.length_c   1.000
_cell.angle_alpha   90.00
_cell.angle_beta   90.00
_cell.angle_gamma   90.00
#
_symmetry.space_group_name_H-M   'P 1'
#
loop_
_entity.id
_entity.type
_entity.pdbx_description
1 polymer ?
#
loop_
_entity_poly.entity_id
_entity_poly.type
_entity_poly.pdbx_seq_one_letter_code
_entity_poly.pdbx_strand_id
1 'polypeptide(L)'
;MPVIEPIEGGYRVTVGSVEHPMLPEHYIQWIELLTPTDVLRHELKPGEKPEAIFLTNAEAKDVTAREYCNLHGLWKGVIEG
;
A
#
# COMPACT_ATOMS: atom_id res chain seq x y z
N MET A 1 4.94 7.53 2.05
CA MET A 1 5.15 6.32 2.88
C MET A 1 3.81 5.68 3.16
N PRO A 2 3.66 4.36 2.89
CA PRO A 2 2.42 3.65 3.10
C PRO A 2 2.17 3.38 4.59
N VAL A 3 0.91 3.43 4.99
CA VAL A 3 0.41 3.09 6.32
C VAL A 3 -0.41 1.80 6.19
N ILE A 4 -0.15 0.85 7.08
CA ILE A 4 -0.79 -0.47 7.08
C ILE A 4 -1.78 -0.51 8.25
N GLU A 5 -3.03 -0.88 7.98
CA GLU A 5 -4.08 -1.07 8.95
C GLU A 5 -4.62 -2.51 8.82
N PRO A 6 -4.46 -3.37 9.85
CA PRO A 6 -5.09 -4.68 9.86
C PRO A 6 -6.62 -4.56 9.82
N ILE A 7 -7.26 -5.39 9.00
CA ILE A 7 -8.72 -5.49 8.89
C ILE A 7 -9.13 -6.97 8.99
N GLU A 8 -10.43 -7.23 9.07
CA GLU A 8 -10.93 -8.60 8.98
C GLU A 8 -10.51 -9.25 7.65
N GLY A 9 -9.74 -10.34 7.74
CA GLY A 9 -9.30 -11.12 6.58
C GLY A 9 -8.13 -10.51 5.78
N GLY A 10 -7.45 -9.47 6.28
CA GLY A 10 -6.28 -8.92 5.60
C GLY A 10 -5.86 -7.52 6.07
N TYR A 11 -5.49 -6.67 5.12
CA TYR A 11 -4.95 -5.33 5.40
C TYR A 11 -5.53 -4.28 4.46
N ARG A 12 -5.79 -3.10 5.01
CA ARG A 12 -5.90 -1.86 4.24
C ARG A 12 -4.53 -1.18 4.24
N VAL A 13 -4.09 -0.76 3.07
CA VAL A 13 -2.88 0.05 2.91
C VAL A 13 -3.29 1.40 2.34
N THR A 14 -2.94 2.49 2.99
CA THR A 14 -3.15 3.87 2.51
C THR A 14 -1.81 4.56 2.27
N VAL A 15 -1.71 5.41 1.26
CA VAL A 15 -0.49 6.16 0.99
C VAL A 15 -0.61 7.58 1.54
N GLY A 16 0.04 7.67 2.71
CA GLY A 16 0.34 8.85 3.49
C GLY A 16 -0.47 8.94 4.78
N SER A 17 0.17 9.39 5.87
CA SER A 17 -0.56 9.89 7.04
C SER A 17 -1.41 11.13 6.70
N VAL A 18 -0.98 11.86 5.67
CA VAL A 18 -1.78 12.80 4.89
C VAL A 18 -1.93 12.19 3.49
N GLU A 19 -3.14 12.15 2.98
CA GLU A 19 -3.47 11.51 1.70
C GLU A 19 -2.60 12.05 0.55
N HIS A 20 -1.92 11.14 -0.14
CA HIS A 20 -1.06 11.50 -1.27
C HIS A 20 -1.91 11.97 -2.47
N PRO A 21 -1.45 12.96 -3.26
CA PRO A 21 -2.13 13.38 -4.48
C PRO A 21 -2.33 12.24 -5.48
N MET A 22 -3.46 12.24 -6.19
CA MET A 22 -3.78 11.28 -7.26
C MET A 22 -4.17 12.03 -8.54
N LEU A 23 -3.30 12.94 -8.98
CA LEU A 23 -3.47 13.74 -10.20
C LEU A 23 -2.75 13.07 -11.39
N PRO A 24 -3.14 13.32 -12.66
CA PRO A 24 -2.49 12.69 -13.82
C PRO A 24 -0.95 12.82 -13.85
N GLU A 25 -0.42 13.95 -13.41
CA GLU A 25 1.00 14.26 -13.33
C GLU A 25 1.68 13.80 -12.04
N HIS A 26 0.92 13.50 -10.99
CA HIS A 26 1.43 13.15 -9.67
C HIS A 26 0.48 12.20 -8.95
N TYR A 27 0.80 10.90 -8.99
CA TYR A 27 -0.04 9.86 -8.42
C TYR A 27 0.77 8.63 -7.99
N ILE A 28 0.15 7.82 -7.13
CA ILE A 28 0.63 6.49 -6.79
C ILE A 28 0.23 5.55 -7.92
N GLN A 29 1.22 4.93 -8.55
CA GLN A 29 0.99 4.01 -9.66
C GLN A 29 0.52 2.64 -9.14
N TRP A 30 1.08 2.19 -8.03
CA TRP A 30 0.69 0.93 -7.40
C TRP A 30 0.97 0.92 -5.91
N ILE A 31 0.29 0.01 -5.24
CA ILE A 31 0.55 -0.39 -3.86
C ILE A 31 0.79 -1.90 -3.85
N GLU A 32 1.73 -2.35 -3.02
CA GLU A 32 1.96 -3.76 -2.77
C GLU A 32 1.91 -4.09 -1.28
N LEU A 33 1.47 -5.30 -0.98
CA LEU A 33 1.62 -5.94 0.31
C LEU A 33 2.52 -7.18 0.13
N LEU A 34 3.64 -7.19 0.83
CA LEU A 34 4.56 -8.32 0.91
C LEU A 34 4.25 -9.06 2.20
N THR A 35 3.89 -10.33 2.05
CA THR A 35 3.74 -11.29 3.15
C THR A 35 4.99 -12.18 3.19
N PRO A 36 5.12 -13.09 4.17
CA PRO A 36 6.22 -14.06 4.18
C PRO A 36 6.28 -14.94 2.93
N THR A 37 5.16 -15.15 2.23
CA THR A 37 5.03 -16.10 1.12
C THR A 37 4.69 -15.46 -0.22
N ASP A 38 4.08 -14.28 -0.22
CA ASP A 38 3.44 -13.71 -1.40
C ASP A 38 3.72 -12.21 -1.54
N VAL A 39 3.60 -11.74 -2.78
CA VAL A 39 3.51 -10.31 -3.09
C VAL A 39 2.18 -10.06 -3.75
N LEU A 40 1.31 -9.31 -3.08
CA LEU A 40 0.05 -8.85 -3.62
C LEU A 40 0.24 -7.44 -4.14
N ARG A 41 -0.24 -7.14 -5.35
CA ARG A 41 -0.12 -5.81 -5.96
C ARG A 41 -1.49 -5.31 -6.44
N HIS A 42 -1.73 -4.02 -6.20
CA HIS A 42 -2.85 -3.28 -6.76
C HIS A 42 -2.32 -2.10 -7.58
N GLU A 43 -2.67 -2.06 -8.87
CA GLU A 43 -2.37 -0.91 -9.74
C GLU A 43 -3.48 0.14 -9.57
N LEU A 44 -3.09 1.40 -9.49
CA LEU A 44 -3.95 2.55 -9.31
C LEU A 44 -3.88 3.47 -10.53
N LYS A 45 -4.89 4.32 -10.67
CA LYS A 45 -5.01 5.34 -11.71
C LYS A 45 -5.22 6.72 -11.10
N PRO A 46 -4.84 7.79 -11.81
CA PRO A 46 -5.19 9.15 -11.41
C PRO A 46 -6.70 9.29 -11.13
N GLY A 47 -7.05 9.99 -10.05
CA GLY A 47 -8.41 10.23 -9.57
C GLY A 47 -8.94 9.17 -8.59
N GLU A 48 -8.28 8.03 -8.45
CA GLU A 48 -8.62 7.02 -7.44
C GLU A 48 -8.11 7.43 -6.06
N LYS A 49 -8.64 6.80 -5.00
CA LYS A 49 -8.04 6.95 -3.68
C LYS A 49 -6.66 6.27 -3.66
N PRO A 50 -5.64 6.83 -3.00
CA PRO A 50 -4.34 6.21 -2.85
C PRO A 50 -4.38 5.11 -1.77
N GLU A 51 -5.28 4.15 -1.91
CA GLU A 51 -5.48 3.06 -0.96
C GLU A 51 -5.76 1.73 -1.68
N ALA A 52 -5.45 0.62 -1.03
CA ALA A 52 -5.76 -0.72 -1.50
C ALA A 52 -6.12 -1.64 -0.33
N ILE A 53 -7.01 -2.60 -0.60
CA ILE A 53 -7.34 -3.68 0.34
C ILE A 53 -6.75 -4.98 -0.20
N PHE A 54 -6.02 -5.68 0.66
CA PHE A 54 -5.40 -6.97 0.38
C PHE A 54 -5.94 -8.02 1.32
N LEU A 55 -6.73 -8.95 0.78
CA LEU A 55 -7.20 -10.12 1.52
C LEU A 55 -6.13 -11.20 1.51
N THR A 56 -5.77 -11.69 2.69
CA THR A 56 -4.70 -12.67 2.86
C THR A 56 -4.86 -13.41 4.19
N ASN A 57 -4.33 -14.62 4.26
CA ASN A 57 -4.28 -15.41 5.49
C ASN A 57 -3.02 -15.10 6.34
N ALA A 58 -2.20 -14.12 5.93
CA ALA A 58 -1.00 -13.73 6.65
C ALA A 58 -1.37 -13.06 7.99
N GLU A 59 -0.73 -13.50 9.08
CA GLU A 59 -0.89 -12.88 10.39
C GLU A 59 -0.32 -11.45 10.41
N ALA A 60 -0.83 -10.59 11.31
CA ALA A 60 -0.50 -9.16 11.43
C ALA A 60 0.97 -8.83 11.68
N LYS A 61 1.79 -9.86 11.89
CA LYS A 61 3.20 -9.79 12.22
C LYS A 61 3.95 -10.18 10.96
N ASP A 62 4.86 -9.32 10.50
CA ASP A 62 5.75 -9.56 9.35
C ASP A 62 5.19 -9.21 7.97
N VAL A 63 4.37 -8.15 7.86
CA VAL A 63 3.99 -7.58 6.56
C VAL A 63 4.71 -6.26 6.26
N THR A 64 5.11 -6.09 5.00
CA THR A 64 5.66 -4.84 4.47
C THR A 64 4.76 -4.32 3.37
N ALA A 65 4.39 -3.04 3.43
CA ALA A 65 3.74 -2.38 2.31
C ALA A 65 4.76 -1.57 1.50
N ARG A 66 4.59 -1.58 0.18
CA ARG A 66 5.32 -0.70 -0.74
C ARG A 66 4.34 0.15 -1.54
N GLU A 67 4.76 1.35 -1.88
CA GLU A 67 4.06 2.24 -2.80
C GLU A 67 5.05 2.86 -3.76
N TYR A 68 4.58 3.17 -4.96
CA TYR A 68 5.39 3.84 -5.96
C TYR A 68 4.68 5.06 -6.51
N CYS A 69 5.21 6.23 -6.18
CA CYS A 69 4.82 7.49 -6.78
C CYS A 69 5.59 7.69 -8.09
N ASN A 70 4.89 8.12 -9.14
CA ASN A 70 5.52 8.39 -10.44
C ASN A 70 6.63 9.47 -10.37
N LEU A 71 6.58 10.37 -9.39
CA LEU A 71 7.58 11.43 -9.17
C LEU A 71 8.58 11.12 -8.06
N HIS A 72 8.12 10.50 -6.97
CA HIS A 72 8.92 10.32 -5.75
C HIS A 72 9.46 8.90 -5.57
N GLY A 73 9.21 8.02 -6.54
CA GLY A 73 9.73 6.66 -6.59
C GLY A 73 9.13 5.76 -5.51
N LEU A 74 9.92 4.76 -5.11
CA LEU A 74 9.51 3.67 -4.22
C LEU A 74 9.68 4.05 -2.74
N TRP A 75 8.63 3.81 -1.95
CA TRP A 75 8.68 3.91 -0.50
C TRP A 75 8.10 2.65 0.15
N LYS A 76 8.47 2.40 1.41
CA LYS A 76 7.97 1.27 2.18
C LYS A 76 7.56 1.65 3.60
N GLY A 77 6.59 0.93 4.14
CA GLY A 77 6.15 0.98 5.54
C GLY A 77 6.05 -0.45 6.07
N VAL A 78 6.27 -0.62 7.37
CA VAL A 78 6.32 -1.94 8.03
C VAL A 78 5.48 -1.91 9.31
N ILE A 79 4.86 -3.04 9.63
CA ILE A 79 4.40 -3.34 10.99
C ILE A 79 5.36 -4.39 11.54
N GLU A 80 6.10 -4.03 12.57
CA GLU A 80 6.94 -4.96 13.32
C GLU A 80 6.13 -5.47 14.52
N GLY A 81 6.13 -6.80 14.73
CA GLY A 81 5.39 -7.48 15.79
C GLY A 81 6.14 -7.59 17.11
#